data_AF-A0A7V5EXN1-F1
#
_entry.id   AF-A0A7V5EXN1-F1
#
_cell.length_a   1.000
_cell.length_b   1.000
_cell.length_c   1.000
_cell.angle_alpha   90.00
_cell.angle_beta   90.00
_cell.angle_gamma   90.00
#
_symmetry.space_group_name_H-M   'P 1'
#
loop_
_entity.id
_entity.type
_entity.pdbx_description
1 polymer ?
#
loop_
_entity_poly.entity_id
_entity_poly.type
_entity_poly.pdbx_seq_one_letter_code
_entity_poly.pdbx_strand_id
1 'polypeptide(L)'
;MSGSLVAFAIVRDDPPTVFVAEDLDVLQRLLALKVVARTDTARLPPAEVAYLRTALLEERWGDAVARWIRHVGIPVDVYTERVATDEDVPPGLIGAQLQFTPLFRGA
;
A
#
# COMPACT_ATOMS: atom_id res chain seq x y z
N MET A 1 -11.13 -11.19 -20.10
CA MET A 1 -10.62 -9.83 -19.83
C MET A 1 -10.41 -9.74 -18.34
N SER A 2 -9.18 -9.52 -17.88
CA SER A 2 -8.84 -9.43 -16.45
C SER A 2 -8.36 -8.02 -16.17
N GLY A 3 -9.03 -7.32 -15.25
CA GLY A 3 -8.48 -6.08 -14.69
C GLY A 3 -7.10 -6.34 -14.09
N SER A 4 -6.18 -5.39 -14.21
CA SER A 4 -4.85 -5.53 -13.63
C SER A 4 -4.97 -5.63 -12.12
N LEU A 5 -4.38 -6.68 -11.54
CA LEU A 5 -4.09 -6.69 -10.12
C LEU A 5 -3.05 -5.60 -9.85
N VAL A 6 -3.21 -4.88 -8.76
CA VAL A 6 -2.23 -3.92 -8.26
C VAL A 6 -2.08 -4.11 -6.77
N ALA A 7 -0.91 -3.77 -6.25
CA ALA A 7 -0.70 -3.63 -4.82
C ALA A 7 -0.63 -2.14 -4.48
N PHE A 8 -1.24 -1.75 -3.37
CA PHE A 8 -1.11 -0.39 -2.86
C PHE A 8 -0.90 -0.37 -1.36
N ALA A 9 -0.21 0.67 -0.91
CA ALA A 9 0.04 0.91 0.50
C ALA A 9 -0.37 2.33 0.90
N ILE A 10 -0.91 2.45 2.10
CA ILE A 10 -1.20 3.72 2.76
C ILE A 10 -0.27 3.83 3.95
N VAL A 11 0.69 4.76 3.88
CA VAL A 11 1.48 5.16 5.04
C VAL A 11 0.63 6.17 5.81
N ARG A 12 0.40 5.94 7.11
CA ARG A 12 -0.45 6.81 7.94
C ARG A 12 0.32 7.98 8.55
N ASP A 13 1.09 8.67 7.73
CA ASP A 13 1.63 9.99 8.03
C ASP A 13 0.52 11.06 7.95
N ASP A 14 0.86 12.31 8.26
CA ASP A 14 -0.05 13.45 8.22
C ASP A 14 0.50 14.53 7.25
N PRO A 15 -0.06 14.67 6.04
CA PRO A 15 -1.17 13.88 5.46
C PRO A 15 -0.77 12.46 5.02
N PRO A 16 -1.71 11.50 4.88
CA PRO A 16 -1.40 10.14 4.46
C PRO A 16 -0.80 10.06 3.05
N THR A 17 0.25 9.26 2.90
CA THR A 17 0.92 9.01 1.62
C THR A 17 0.49 7.68 1.03
N VAL A 18 0.08 7.70 -0.25
CA VAL A 18 -0.35 6.51 -1.00
C VAL A 18 0.73 6.09 -1.99
N PHE A 19 1.04 4.79 -2.00
CA PHE A 19 1.91 4.15 -2.98
C PHE A 19 1.12 3.09 -3.75
N VAL A 20 1.32 3.02 -5.07
CA VAL A 20 0.70 2.01 -5.94
C VAL A 20 1.79 1.35 -6.78
N ALA A 21 1.68 0.04 -6.96
CA ALA A 21 2.61 -0.78 -7.71
C ALA A 21 1.86 -1.88 -8.47
N GLU A 22 2.51 -2.43 -9.49
CA GLU A 22 1.95 -3.54 -10.29
C GLU A 22 1.75 -4.83 -9.47
N ASP A 23 2.58 -5.05 -8.44
CA ASP A 23 2.46 -6.18 -7.53
C ASP A 23 3.06 -5.88 -6.15
N LEU A 24 2.95 -6.85 -5.24
CA LEU A 24 3.42 -6.73 -3.86
C LEU A 24 4.95 -6.61 -3.76
N ASP A 25 5.70 -7.28 -4.63
CA ASP A 25 7.17 -7.29 -4.60
C ASP A 25 7.74 -5.94 -5.04
N VAL A 26 7.13 -5.31 -6.05
CA VAL A 26 7.41 -3.94 -6.46
C VAL A 26 7.00 -2.96 -5.36
N LEU A 27 5.84 -3.17 -4.72
CA LEU A 27 5.39 -2.30 -3.63
C LEU A 27 6.36 -2.32 -2.43
N GLN A 28 6.85 -3.49 -2.02
CA GLN A 28 7.81 -3.61 -0.92
C GLN A 28 9.12 -2.87 -1.22
N ARG A 29 9.65 -3.02 -2.44
CA ARG A 29 10.82 -2.25 -2.91
C ARG A 29 10.57 -0.75 -2.91
N LEU A 30 9.40 -0.34 -3.39
CA LEU A 30 8.98 1.06 -3.43
C LEU A 30 8.92 1.66 -2.02
N LEU A 31 8.32 0.96 -1.05
CA LEU A 31 8.26 1.38 0.35
C LEU A 31 9.65 1.43 0.99
N ALA A 32 10.48 0.41 0.77
CA ALA A 32 11.86 0.39 1.24
C ALA A 32 12.64 1.63 0.74
N LEU A 33 12.49 1.99 -0.53
CA LEU A 33 13.19 3.13 -1.13
C LEU A 33 12.61 4.49 -0.73
N LYS A 34 11.28 4.64 -0.73
CA LYS A 34 10.61 5.94 -0.56
C LYS A 34 10.30 6.27 0.89
N VAL A 35 10.23 5.26 1.76
CA VAL A 35 9.93 5.43 3.19
C VAL A 35 11.16 5.11 4.02
N VAL A 36 11.63 3.86 4.01
CA VAL A 36 12.69 3.42 4.91
C VAL A 36 14.00 4.14 4.63
N ALA A 37 14.48 4.13 3.38
CA ALA A 37 15.75 4.74 2.98
C ALA A 37 15.78 6.28 3.11
N ARG A 38 14.62 6.92 3.24
CA ARG A 38 14.49 8.38 3.44
C ARG A 38 14.34 8.78 4.90
N THR A 39 14.38 7.83 5.82
CA THR A 39 14.26 8.12 7.25
C THR A 39 15.45 8.92 7.74
N ASP A 40 15.18 10.00 8.48
CA ASP A 40 16.22 10.75 9.16
C ASP A 40 16.90 9.88 10.23
N THR A 41 18.16 9.52 9.99
CA THR A 41 18.93 8.65 10.88
C THR A 41 19.18 9.27 12.25
N ALA A 42 19.06 10.59 12.41
CA ALA A 42 19.19 11.24 13.72
C ALA A 42 18.03 10.88 14.67
N ARG A 43 16.91 10.40 14.13
CA ARG A 43 15.73 9.95 14.89
C ARG A 43 15.76 8.46 15.24
N LEU A 44 16.79 7.74 14.83
CA LEU A 44 16.92 6.30 15.02
C LEU A 44 18.11 5.96 15.92
N PRO A 45 17.98 4.98 16.83
CA PRO A 45 19.12 4.40 17.52
C PRO A 45 20.14 3.81 16.53
N PRO A 46 21.45 3.85 16.83
CA PRO A 46 22.48 3.33 15.93
C PRO A 46 22.27 1.87 15.50
N ALA A 47 21.74 1.03 16.40
CA ALA A 47 21.41 -0.36 16.10
C ALA A 47 20.31 -0.50 15.02
N GLU A 48 19.31 0.37 15.03
CA GLU A 48 18.26 0.39 14.01
C GLU A 48 18.79 0.88 12.67
N VAL A 49 19.63 1.91 12.68
CA VAL A 49 20.28 2.39 11.46
C VAL A 49 21.11 1.28 10.82
N ALA A 50 21.91 0.56 11.61
CA ALA A 50 22.70 -0.56 11.14
C ALA A 50 21.82 -1.68 10.57
N TYR A 51 20.78 -2.10 11.29
CA TYR A 51 19.86 -3.15 10.83
C TYR A 51 19.19 -2.76 9.51
N LEU A 52 18.61 -1.56 9.42
CA LEU A 52 17.90 -1.11 8.24
C LEU A 52 18.83 -1.01 7.03
N ARG A 53 20.06 -0.52 7.21
CA ARG A 53 21.07 -0.49 6.13
C ARG A 53 21.40 -1.90 5.64
N THR A 54 21.66 -2.83 6.55
CA THR A 54 21.94 -4.23 6.18
C THR A 54 20.76 -4.85 5.46
N ALA A 55 19.54 -4.72 5.98
CA ALA A 55 18.34 -5.26 5.35
C ALA A 55 18.10 -4.69 3.94
N LEU A 56 18.34 -3.38 3.74
CA LEU A 56 18.23 -2.75 2.43
C LEU A 56 19.32 -3.22 1.45
N LEU A 57 20.56 -3.41 1.90
CA LEU A 57 21.65 -3.90 1.05
C LEU A 57 21.48 -5.38 0.67
N GLU A 58 20.88 -6.18 1.56
CA GLU A 58 20.56 -7.60 1.35
C GLU A 58 19.21 -7.81 0.64
N GLU A 59 18.59 -6.74 0.15
CA GLU A 59 17.29 -6.78 -0.54
C GLU A 59 16.14 -7.38 0.27
N ARG A 60 16.25 -7.35 1.61
CA ARG A 60 15.20 -7.80 2.54
C ARG A 60 14.18 -6.69 2.77
N TRP A 61 13.47 -6.31 1.69
CA TRP A 61 12.57 -5.15 1.66
C TRP A 61 11.45 -5.23 2.70
N GLY A 62 10.75 -6.36 2.77
CA GLY A 62 9.69 -6.60 3.75
C GLY A 62 10.20 -6.49 5.19
N ASP A 63 11.37 -7.06 5.49
CA ASP A 63 11.99 -6.97 6.82
C ASP A 63 12.34 -5.54 7.20
N ALA A 64 12.89 -4.78 6.26
CA ALA A 64 13.24 -3.38 6.46
C ALA A 64 12.00 -2.54 6.77
N VAL A 65 10.93 -2.71 5.98
CA VAL A 65 9.65 -2.02 6.20
C VAL A 65 9.01 -2.44 7.53
N ALA A 66 8.94 -3.73 7.84
CA ALA A 66 8.37 -4.22 9.09
C ALA A 66 9.18 -3.78 10.33
N ARG A 67 10.51 -3.70 10.22
CA ARG A 67 11.34 -3.15 11.30
C ARG A 67 11.11 -1.66 11.48
N TRP A 68 11.06 -0.91 10.38
CA TRP A 68 10.80 0.52 10.39
C TRP A 68 9.45 0.84 11.05
N ILE A 69 8.37 0.14 10.68
CA ILE A 69 7.03 0.32 11.27
C ILE A 69 7.08 0.13 12.79
N ARG A 70 7.72 -0.95 13.26
CA ARG A 70 7.82 -1.26 14.70
C ARG A 70 8.58 -0.19 15.47
N HIS A 71 9.57 0.45 14.86
CA HIS A 71 10.41 1.43 15.55
C HIS A 71 9.85 2.85 15.47
N VAL A 72 9.48 3.29 14.27
CA VAL A 72 8.98 4.65 14.01
C VAL A 72 7.52 4.80 14.45
N GLY A 73 6.77 3.70 14.53
CA GLY A 73 5.40 3.68 15.03
C GLY A 73 4.37 4.24 14.04
N ILE A 74 4.76 4.47 12.78
CA ILE A 74 3.83 4.88 11.71
C ILE A 74 3.27 3.62 11.04
N PRO A 75 1.95 3.36 11.12
CA PRO A 75 1.33 2.23 10.46
C PRO A 75 1.41 2.33 8.94
N VAL A 76 1.53 1.17 8.29
CA VAL A 76 1.42 1.04 6.83
C VAL A 76 0.38 -0.02 6.55
N ASP A 77 -0.73 0.37 5.94
CA ASP A 77 -1.76 -0.55 5.46
C ASP A 77 -1.39 -1.02 4.06
N VAL A 78 -1.50 -2.32 3.78
CA VAL A 78 -1.15 -2.90 2.47
C VAL A 78 -2.33 -3.70 1.94
N TYR A 79 -2.65 -3.49 0.67
CA TYR A 79 -3.75 -4.16 -0.01
C TYR A 79 -3.30 -4.64 -1.38
N THR A 80 -3.97 -5.67 -1.88
CA THR A 80 -3.82 -6.16 -3.24
C THR A 80 -5.20 -6.29 -3.82
N GLU A 81 -5.49 -5.49 -4.84
CA GLU A 81 -6.83 -5.36 -5.39
C GLU A 81 -6.78 -5.31 -6.90
N ARG A 82 -7.93 -5.59 -7.51
CA ARG A 82 -8.10 -5.43 -8.95
C ARG A 82 -8.53 -4.00 -9.26
N VAL A 83 -7.91 -3.39 -10.26
CA VAL A 83 -8.39 -2.10 -10.79
C VAL A 83 -9.72 -2.33 -11.51
N ALA A 84 -10.77 -1.67 -11.02
CA ALA A 84 -12.06 -1.63 -11.69
C ALA A 84 -11.98 -0.75 -12.94
N THR A 85 -12.62 -1.18 -14.01
CA THR A 85 -12.71 -0.46 -15.28
C THR A 85 -14.17 -0.10 -15.57
N ASP A 86 -14.40 0.67 -16.62
CA ASP A 86 -15.74 0.98 -17.13
C ASP A 86 -16.54 -0.30 -17.50
N GLU A 87 -15.86 -1.41 -17.78
CA GLU A 87 -16.52 -2.68 -18.07
C GLU A 87 -17.10 -3.34 -16.81
N ASP A 88 -16.48 -3.09 -15.65
CA ASP A 88 -16.97 -3.59 -14.36
C ASP A 88 -18.13 -2.78 -13.82
N VAL A 89 -18.16 -1.48 -14.13
CA VAL A 89 -19.18 -0.54 -13.67
C VAL A 89 -19.77 0.25 -14.86
N PRO A 90 -20.45 -0.45 -15.80
CA PRO A 90 -20.89 0.17 -17.04
C PRO A 90 -21.98 1.23 -16.77
N PRO A 91 -21.75 2.51 -17.15
CA PRO A 91 -22.60 3.62 -16.74
C PRO A 91 -24.06 3.47 -17.21
N GLY A 92 -24.28 2.83 -18.36
CA GLY A 92 -25.61 2.55 -18.90
C GLY A 92 -26.42 1.52 -18.11
N LEU A 93 -25.80 0.74 -17.23
CA LEU A 93 -26.47 -0.31 -16.44
C LEU A 93 -26.54 0.00 -14.94
N ILE A 94 -25.78 0.99 -14.43
CA ILE A 94 -25.72 1.32 -13.00
C ILE A 94 -27.13 1.52 -12.42
N GLY A 95 -27.99 2.30 -13.11
CA GLY A 95 -29.34 2.59 -12.61
C GLY A 95 -30.20 1.33 -12.42
N ALA A 96 -30.17 0.41 -13.40
CA ALA A 96 -30.88 -0.86 -13.30
C ALA A 96 -30.30 -1.77 -12.20
N GLN A 97 -28.96 -1.81 -12.06
CA GLN A 97 -28.30 -2.59 -11.02
C GLN A 97 -28.67 -2.09 -9.62
N LEU A 98 -28.70 -0.78 -9.40
CA LEU A 98 -29.05 -0.16 -8.12
C LEU A 98 -30.43 -0.58 -7.61
N GLN A 99 -31.44 -0.70 -8.50
CA GLN A 99 -32.80 -1.11 -8.13
C GLN A 99 -32.87 -2.48 -7.44
N PHE A 100 -31.90 -3.37 -7.71
CA PHE A 100 -31.86 -4.70 -7.12
C PHE A 100 -30.96 -4.80 -5.88
N THR A 101 -30.25 -3.72 -5.52
CA THR A 101 -29.36 -3.70 -4.36
C THR A 101 -30.15 -3.62 -3.03
N PRO A 102 -29.59 -4.11 -1.92
CA PRO A 102 -30.29 -4.13 -0.63
C PRO A 102 -30.81 -2.77 -0.16
N LEU A 103 -30.10 -1.68 -0.47
CA LEU A 103 -30.47 -0.33 -0.06
C LEU A 103 -31.80 0.14 -0.65
N PHE A 104 -32.19 -0.41 -1.81
CA PHE A 104 -33.42 -0.04 -2.53
C PHE A 104 -34.55 -1.05 -2.34
N ARG A 105 -34.37 -2.06 -1.48
CA ARG A 105 -35.44 -3.02 -1.15
C ARG A 105 -36.34 -2.40 -0.07
N GLY A 106 -37.56 -2.04 -0.43
CA GLY A 106 -38.60 -1.57 0.51
C GLY A 106 -39.00 -0.09 0.39
N ALA A 107 -38.65 0.58 -0.70
CA ALA A 107 -39.26 1.85 -1.11
C ALA A 107 -40.54 1.61 -1.93
#